data_AF-A0A846MRQ3-F1
#
_entry.id   AF-A0A846MRQ3-F1
#
_cell.length_a   1.000
_cell.length_b   1.000
_cell.length_c   1.000
_cell.angle_alpha   90.00
_cell.angle_beta   90.00
_cell.angle_gamma   90.00
#
_symmetry.space_group_name_H-M   'P 1'
#
loop_
_entity.id
_entity.type
_entity.pdbx_description
1 polymer ?
#
loop_
_entity_poly.entity_id
_entity_poly.type
_entity_poly.pdbx_seq_one_letter_code
_entity_poly.pdbx_strand_id
1 'polypeptide(L)'
;MTITQTLCLPFLAEYTLYPYNQTEAALMSCPEWQKGLYFGHPRSGHPEGMVLYHLQEVLYNISLIDAFIDEHTHDRLRFIALVHDNFKYAALYRSGQKIPPQYHHAYLARQFASRFTQDQQLLNVIEWHDNAFHIWRKGKQSGNWQEAERELYALAQSLGDALQLFYLFFKCDTRTGDKTQQPLHWFEACLRHQIYFVPLKEYWNI
;
A
#
# COMPACT_ATOMS: atom_id res chain seq x y z
N MET A 1 31.22 -3.23 6.60
CA MET A 1 31.00 -2.79 5.21
C MET A 1 29.88 -1.77 5.22
N THR A 2 30.20 -0.54 4.88
CA THR A 2 29.32 0.63 4.92
C THR A 2 28.28 0.54 3.81
N ILE A 3 27.02 0.33 4.18
CA ILE A 3 25.90 0.40 3.25
C ILE A 3 25.53 1.88 3.12
N THR A 4 25.86 2.49 1.99
CA THR A 4 25.36 3.84 1.67
C THR A 4 25.22 3.96 0.15
N GLN A 5 24.28 3.20 -0.42
CA GLN A 5 23.69 3.60 -1.69
C GLN A 5 22.53 4.54 -1.38
N THR A 6 22.85 5.82 -1.25
CA THR A 6 21.86 6.89 -1.27
C THR A 6 21.44 7.10 -2.71
N LEU A 7 20.19 6.78 -3.04
CA LEU A 7 19.58 7.29 -4.28
C LEU A 7 19.34 8.79 -4.09
N CYS A 8 20.28 9.61 -4.56
CA CYS A 8 20.10 11.05 -4.61
C CYS A 8 19.12 11.35 -5.75
N LEU A 9 17.84 11.59 -5.42
CA LEU A 9 16.81 12.00 -6.37
C LEU A 9 16.90 13.53 -6.51
N PRO A 10 17.38 14.07 -7.64
CA PRO A 10 17.68 15.50 -7.74
C PRO A 10 16.42 16.29 -8.12
N PHE A 11 15.46 16.38 -7.20
CA PHE A 11 14.45 17.44 -7.21
C PHE A 11 13.80 17.49 -5.82
N LEU A 12 14.05 18.57 -5.07
CA LEU A 12 13.68 18.83 -3.67
C LEU A 12 14.65 18.25 -2.62
N ALA A 13 15.47 19.13 -2.05
CA ALA A 13 16.60 18.82 -1.15
C ALA A 13 16.22 18.22 0.23
N GLU A 14 14.97 17.82 0.47
CA GLU A 14 14.49 17.36 1.79
C GLU A 14 13.90 15.95 1.81
N TYR A 15 13.74 15.26 0.67
CA TYR A 15 12.98 14.00 0.62
C TYR A 15 13.75 12.85 -0.02
N THR A 16 14.91 12.51 0.55
CA THR A 16 15.69 11.34 0.14
C THR A 16 15.09 10.08 0.76
N LEU A 17 14.67 9.12 -0.06
CA LEU A 17 14.29 7.78 0.40
C LEU A 17 15.56 7.00 0.76
N TYR A 18 15.68 6.60 2.03
CA TYR A 18 16.75 5.73 2.50
C TYR A 18 16.21 4.32 2.75
N PRO A 19 16.92 3.27 2.31
CA PRO A 19 16.56 1.91 2.66
C PRO A 19 16.73 1.71 4.18
N TYR A 20 15.75 1.06 4.81
CA TYR A 20 15.80 0.74 6.23
C TYR A 20 16.63 -0.52 6.52
N ASN A 21 16.59 -1.49 5.61
CA ASN A 21 17.31 -2.76 5.73
C ASN A 21 17.90 -3.21 4.38
N GLN A 22 18.63 -4.34 4.39
CA GLN A 22 19.30 -4.87 3.19
C GLN A 22 18.32 -5.26 2.08
N THR A 23 17.14 -5.75 2.43
CA THR A 23 16.09 -6.11 1.47
C THR A 23 15.57 -4.87 0.75
N GLU A 24 15.29 -3.79 1.48
CA GLU A 24 14.92 -2.51 0.87
C GLU A 24 16.03 -1.99 -0.03
N ALA A 25 17.29 -2.04 0.41
CA ALA A 25 18.42 -1.60 -0.41
C ALA A 25 18.54 -2.39 -1.72
N ALA A 26 18.40 -3.72 -1.66
CA ALA A 26 18.43 -4.58 -2.84
C ALA A 26 17.27 -4.26 -3.80
N LEU A 27 16.07 -4.06 -3.25
CA LEU A 27 14.88 -3.72 -4.02
C LEU A 27 15.01 -2.35 -4.70
N MET A 28 15.45 -1.33 -3.96
CA MET A 28 15.62 0.04 -4.44
C MET A 28 16.72 0.17 -5.51
N SER A 29 17.63 -0.80 -5.58
CA SER A 29 18.67 -0.85 -6.62
C SER A 29 18.16 -1.33 -7.99
N CYS A 30 16.93 -1.86 -8.07
CA CYS A 30 16.39 -2.40 -9.32
C CYS A 30 15.92 -1.28 -10.28
N PRO A 31 16.41 -1.23 -11.53
CA PRO A 31 16.03 -0.19 -12.50
C PRO A 31 14.54 -0.13 -12.81
N GLU A 32 13.86 -1.28 -12.87
CA GLU A 32 12.41 -1.37 -13.07
C GLU A 32 11.64 -0.76 -11.90
N TRP A 33 12.17 -0.85 -10.68
CA TRP A 33 11.57 -0.21 -9.52
C TRP A 33 11.78 1.30 -9.58
N GLN A 34 13.01 1.76 -9.83
CA GLN A 34 13.33 3.19 -9.92
C GLN A 34 12.51 3.90 -11.00
N LYS A 35 12.25 3.22 -12.13
CA LYS A 35 11.38 3.73 -13.19
C LYS A 35 9.96 4.03 -12.72
N GLY A 36 9.43 3.21 -11.82
CA GLY A 36 8.06 3.32 -11.33
C GLY A 36 7.79 4.56 -10.48
N LEU A 37 8.80 5.03 -9.75
CA LEU A 37 8.70 6.17 -8.83
C LEU A 37 8.16 7.44 -9.49
N TYR A 38 8.53 7.68 -10.75
CA TYR A 38 8.17 8.89 -11.48
C TYR A 38 6.87 8.76 -12.29
N PHE A 39 6.16 7.64 -12.14
CA PHE A 39 4.89 7.45 -12.83
C PHE A 39 3.76 8.17 -12.13
N GLY A 40 2.92 8.85 -12.90
CA GLY A 40 1.69 9.49 -12.43
C GLY A 40 1.67 11.00 -12.64
N HIS A 41 0.50 11.59 -12.41
CA HIS A 41 0.24 13.03 -12.42
C HIS A 41 -0.86 13.34 -11.42
N PRO A 42 -0.91 14.57 -10.85
CA PRO A 42 -1.92 14.95 -9.87
C PRO A 42 -3.34 14.67 -10.35
N ARG A 43 -4.15 14.03 -9.50
CA ARG A 43 -5.56 13.68 -9.77
C ARG A 43 -6.33 13.50 -8.47
N SER A 44 -7.66 13.49 -8.52
CA SER A 44 -8.47 13.24 -7.32
C SER A 44 -8.14 11.89 -6.67
N GLY A 45 -7.96 11.90 -5.34
CA GLY A 45 -7.48 10.78 -4.54
C GLY A 45 -5.96 10.62 -4.52
N HIS A 46 -5.24 11.31 -5.41
CA HIS A 46 -3.78 11.27 -5.54
C HIS A 46 -3.24 12.64 -6.00
N PRO A 47 -3.43 13.72 -5.20
CA PRO A 47 -3.01 15.06 -5.57
C PRO A 47 -1.49 15.20 -5.69
N GLU A 48 -0.74 14.33 -5.01
CA GLU A 48 0.71 14.23 -5.07
C GLU A 48 1.21 13.82 -6.46
N GLY A 49 0.40 13.04 -7.19
CA GLY A 49 0.59 12.69 -8.57
C GLY A 49 1.56 11.54 -8.82
N MET A 50 2.85 11.71 -8.54
CA MET A 50 3.85 10.67 -8.77
C MET A 50 3.85 9.63 -7.64
N VAL A 51 4.10 8.36 -7.98
CA VAL A 51 4.24 7.26 -7.01
C VAL A 51 5.25 7.60 -5.91
N LEU A 52 6.35 8.29 -6.22
CA LEU A 52 7.36 8.73 -5.25
C LEU A 52 6.76 9.50 -4.07
N TYR A 53 5.88 10.45 -4.34
CA TYR A 53 5.29 11.28 -3.30
C TYR A 53 4.25 10.50 -2.50
N HIS A 54 3.47 9.65 -3.17
CA HIS A 54 2.50 8.77 -2.51
C HIS A 54 3.22 7.82 -1.53
N LEU A 55 4.29 7.18 -1.99
CA LEU A 55 5.16 6.35 -1.18
C LEU A 55 5.66 7.07 0.08
N GLN A 56 6.06 8.34 -0.04
CA GLN A 56 6.52 9.13 1.10
C GLN A 56 5.41 9.36 2.13
N GLU A 57 4.19 9.69 1.69
CA GLU A 57 3.05 9.84 2.60
C GLU A 57 2.71 8.51 3.30
N VAL A 58 2.75 7.39 2.59
CA VAL A 58 2.51 6.07 3.19
C VAL A 58 3.58 5.71 4.21
N LEU A 59 4.87 5.94 3.91
CA LEU A 59 5.97 5.73 4.85
C LEU A 59 5.85 6.63 6.08
N TYR A 60 5.43 7.89 5.89
CA TYR A 60 5.14 8.78 7.01
C TYR A 60 3.99 8.24 7.87
N ASN A 61 2.90 7.77 7.27
CA ASN A 61 1.79 7.18 8.00
C ASN A 61 2.17 5.91 8.76
N ILE A 62 3.10 5.10 8.22
CA ILE A 62 3.68 3.97 8.95
C ILE A 62 4.42 4.48 10.19
N SER A 63 5.23 5.54 10.08
CA SER A 63 5.95 6.10 11.24
C SER A 63 5.04 6.59 12.36
N LEU A 64 3.78 6.95 12.06
CA LEU A 64 2.78 7.35 13.05
C LEU A 64 2.22 6.17 13.86
N ILE A 65 2.42 4.93 13.42
CA ILE A 65 1.96 3.72 14.12
C ILE A 65 3.09 2.88 14.70
N ASP A 66 4.36 3.23 14.47
CA ASP A 66 5.54 2.47 14.91
C ASP A 66 5.52 2.12 16.40
N ALA A 67 5.03 3.02 17.25
CA ALA A 67 4.95 2.79 18.69
C ALA A 67 3.96 1.69 19.12
N PHE A 68 3.11 1.23 18.20
CA PHE A 68 2.04 0.26 18.44
C PHE A 68 2.22 -1.07 17.71
N ILE A 69 3.31 -1.22 16.95
CA ILE A 69 3.60 -2.42 16.15
C ILE A 69 5.00 -2.94 16.47
N ASP A 70 5.25 -4.21 16.19
CA ASP A 70 6.59 -4.78 16.30
C ASP A 70 7.46 -4.48 15.07
N GLU A 71 8.78 -4.67 15.22
CA GLU A 71 9.77 -4.45 14.14
C GLU A 71 9.46 -5.30 12.90
N HIS A 72 8.96 -6.53 13.10
CA HIS A 72 8.60 -7.41 12.00
C HIS A 72 7.43 -6.86 11.16
N THR A 73 6.41 -6.32 11.80
CA THR A 73 5.27 -5.67 11.15
C THR A 73 5.68 -4.37 10.47
N HIS A 74 6.52 -3.56 11.12
CA HIS A 74 7.09 -2.35 10.54
C HIS A 74 7.82 -2.65 9.22
N ASP A 75 8.73 -3.61 9.22
CA ASP A 75 9.51 -3.99 8.04
C ASP A 75 8.61 -4.49 6.89
N ARG A 76 7.58 -5.27 7.21
CA ARG A 76 6.60 -5.73 6.22
C ARG A 76 5.79 -4.58 5.64
N LEU A 77 5.32 -3.64 6.46
CA LEU A 77 4.56 -2.47 6.01
C LEU A 77 5.38 -1.59 5.05
N ARG A 78 6.64 -1.32 5.41
CA ARG A 78 7.56 -0.57 4.54
C ARG A 78 7.82 -1.29 3.23
N PHE A 79 8.05 -2.60 3.27
CA PHE A 79 8.21 -3.41 2.07
C PHE A 79 6.99 -3.31 1.15
N ILE A 80 5.76 -3.41 1.68
CA ILE A 80 4.53 -3.25 0.90
C ILE A 80 4.47 -1.84 0.30
N ALA A 81 4.72 -0.80 1.11
CA ALA A 81 4.69 0.58 0.67
C ALA A 81 5.59 0.81 -0.55
N LEU A 82 6.84 0.32 -0.50
CA LEU A 82 7.81 0.44 -1.59
C LEU A 82 7.33 -0.18 -2.91
N VAL A 83 6.43 -1.18 -2.88
CA VAL A 83 6.15 -2.02 -4.05
C VAL A 83 4.73 -1.86 -4.59
N HIS A 84 3.72 -1.66 -3.73
CA HIS A 84 2.30 -1.84 -4.06
C HIS A 84 1.87 -1.11 -5.35
N ASP A 85 2.26 0.16 -5.49
CA ASP A 85 1.85 1.04 -6.58
C ASP A 85 2.91 1.20 -7.68
N ASN A 86 4.12 0.71 -7.44
CA ASN A 86 5.29 1.08 -8.23
C ASN A 86 5.27 0.53 -9.66
N PHE A 87 4.40 -0.43 -9.95
CA PHE A 87 4.25 -1.03 -11.28
C PHE A 87 3.05 -0.50 -12.06
N LYS A 88 2.42 0.61 -11.61
CA LYS A 88 1.34 1.28 -12.33
C LYS A 88 1.73 1.69 -13.76
N TYR A 89 3.01 2.02 -14.01
CA TYR A 89 3.51 2.34 -15.35
C TYR A 89 3.50 1.18 -16.34
N ALA A 90 3.61 -0.05 -15.84
CA ALA A 90 3.66 -1.27 -16.64
C ALA A 90 2.28 -1.91 -16.81
N ALA A 91 1.30 -1.47 -16.03
CA ALA A 91 -0.05 -1.97 -16.12
C ALA A 91 -0.75 -1.47 -17.40
N LEU A 92 -1.41 -2.38 -18.10
CA LEU A 92 -2.11 -2.07 -19.34
C LEU A 92 -3.49 -1.50 -19.04
N TYR A 93 -3.56 -0.19 -18.77
CA TYR A 93 -4.84 0.54 -18.70
C TYR A 93 -5.34 0.86 -20.11
N ARG A 94 -6.06 -0.08 -20.74
CA ARG A 94 -6.81 0.22 -21.98
C ARG A 94 -8.20 0.71 -21.60
N SER A 95 -8.52 1.96 -21.99
CA SER A 95 -9.84 2.55 -21.74
C SER A 95 -10.95 1.63 -22.22
N GLY A 96 -11.93 1.36 -21.36
CA GLY A 96 -13.10 0.55 -21.67
C GLY A 96 -12.91 -0.97 -21.64
N GLN A 97 -11.73 -1.49 -21.29
CA GLN A 97 -11.49 -2.95 -21.19
C GLN A 97 -11.08 -3.39 -19.78
N LYS A 98 -11.58 -4.55 -19.36
CA LYS A 98 -11.11 -5.22 -18.14
C LYS A 98 -9.64 -5.61 -18.34
N ILE A 99 -8.77 -5.12 -17.46
CA ILE A 99 -7.34 -5.45 -17.50
C ILE A 99 -7.21 -6.94 -17.17
N PRO A 100 -6.55 -7.75 -18.02
CA PRO A 100 -6.26 -9.13 -17.68
C PRO A 100 -5.41 -9.17 -16.40
N PRO A 101 -5.66 -10.10 -15.45
CA PRO A 101 -5.00 -10.10 -14.14
C PRO A 101 -3.48 -10.00 -14.20
N GLN A 102 -2.85 -10.66 -15.18
CA GLN A 102 -1.39 -10.67 -15.37
C GLN A 102 -0.79 -9.30 -15.76
N TYR A 103 -1.63 -8.35 -16.16
CA TYR A 103 -1.23 -6.97 -16.49
C TYR A 103 -1.74 -5.95 -15.48
N HIS A 104 -2.31 -6.41 -14.35
CA HIS A 104 -2.69 -5.54 -13.25
C HIS A 104 -1.45 -5.14 -12.45
N HIS A 105 -1.35 -3.86 -12.05
CA HIS A 105 -0.18 -3.35 -11.35
C HIS A 105 0.12 -4.15 -10.06
N ALA A 106 -0.91 -4.49 -9.27
CA ALA A 106 -0.74 -5.28 -8.05
C ALA A 106 -0.20 -6.70 -8.31
N TYR A 107 -0.57 -7.33 -9.43
CA TYR A 107 0.00 -8.62 -9.83
C TYR A 107 1.48 -8.46 -10.20
N LEU A 108 1.82 -7.44 -11.00
CA LEU A 108 3.21 -7.14 -11.37
C LEU A 108 4.06 -6.81 -10.13
N ALA A 109 3.50 -6.05 -9.19
CA ALA A 109 4.10 -5.72 -7.90
C ALA A 109 4.39 -6.99 -7.09
N ARG A 110 3.44 -7.94 -7.01
CA ARG A 110 3.67 -9.25 -6.38
C ARG A 110 4.79 -10.02 -7.06
N GLN A 111 4.78 -10.11 -8.40
CA GLN A 111 5.80 -10.86 -9.14
C GLN A 111 7.19 -10.29 -8.85
N PHE A 112 7.34 -8.97 -8.85
CA PHE A 112 8.57 -8.31 -8.46
C PHE A 112 8.96 -8.60 -7.00
N ALA A 113 8.03 -8.45 -6.06
CA ALA A 113 8.24 -8.70 -4.64
C ALA A 113 8.72 -10.14 -4.35
N SER A 114 8.20 -11.14 -5.09
CA SER A 114 8.53 -12.56 -4.90
C SER A 114 10.01 -12.90 -5.10
N ARG A 115 10.78 -12.00 -5.74
CA ARG A 115 12.24 -12.12 -5.88
C ARG A 115 12.99 -11.86 -4.59
N PHE A 116 12.37 -11.19 -3.62
CA PHE A 116 13.01 -10.72 -2.38
C PHE A 116 12.44 -11.38 -1.12
N THR A 117 11.31 -12.09 -1.22
CA THR A 117 10.66 -12.75 -0.09
C THR A 117 9.91 -14.01 -0.52
N GLN A 118 9.83 -14.99 0.38
CA GLN A 118 9.00 -16.18 0.24
C GLN A 118 7.72 -16.12 1.10
N ASP A 119 7.53 -15.03 1.85
CA ASP A 119 6.36 -14.81 2.69
C ASP A 119 5.10 -14.65 1.83
N GLN A 120 4.29 -15.70 1.74
CA GLN A 120 3.05 -15.70 0.96
C GLN A 120 1.99 -14.74 1.51
N GLN A 121 1.97 -14.49 2.82
CA GLN A 121 1.03 -13.54 3.41
C GLN A 121 1.36 -12.11 2.96
N LEU A 122 2.64 -11.74 2.98
CA LEU A 122 3.13 -10.45 2.48
C LEU A 122 2.81 -10.28 0.99
N LEU A 123 3.07 -11.32 0.18
CA LEU A 123 2.77 -11.32 -1.26
C LEU A 123 1.26 -11.19 -1.54
N ASN A 124 0.42 -11.83 -0.74
CA ASN A 124 -1.04 -11.71 -0.85
C ASN A 124 -1.50 -10.29 -0.51
N VAL A 125 -0.95 -9.66 0.53
CA VAL A 125 -1.27 -8.26 0.87
C VAL A 125 -0.90 -7.32 -0.28
N ILE A 126 0.28 -7.49 -0.87
CA ILE A 126 0.72 -6.67 -2.02
C ILE A 126 -0.24 -6.81 -3.20
N GLU A 127 -0.66 -8.02 -3.55
CA GLU A 127 -1.55 -8.24 -4.69
C GLU A 127 -2.98 -7.76 -4.43
N TRP A 128 -3.46 -7.89 -3.19
CA TRP A 128 -4.86 -7.63 -2.84
C TRP A 128 -5.10 -6.26 -2.21
N HIS A 129 -4.08 -5.41 -2.05
CA HIS A 129 -4.14 -4.16 -1.28
C HIS A 129 -5.34 -3.26 -1.64
N ASP A 130 -5.70 -3.16 -2.93
CA ASP A 130 -6.82 -2.35 -3.41
C ASP A 130 -8.22 -2.98 -3.19
N ASN A 131 -8.30 -4.26 -2.84
CA ASN A 131 -9.55 -5.02 -2.85
C ASN A 131 -10.60 -4.44 -1.89
N ALA A 132 -10.20 -4.03 -0.68
CA ALA A 132 -11.14 -3.44 0.28
C ALA A 132 -11.79 -2.15 -0.26
N PHE A 133 -11.00 -1.29 -0.91
CA PHE A 133 -11.50 -0.09 -1.58
C PHE A 133 -12.44 -0.44 -2.74
N HIS A 134 -12.08 -1.42 -3.57
CA HIS A 134 -12.92 -1.86 -4.68
C HIS A 134 -14.25 -2.45 -4.23
N ILE A 135 -14.25 -3.29 -3.19
CA ILE A 135 -15.46 -3.86 -2.58
C ILE A 135 -16.36 -2.73 -2.06
N TRP A 136 -15.82 -1.82 -1.25
CA TRP A 136 -16.55 -0.66 -0.75
C TRP A 136 -17.16 0.18 -1.89
N ARG A 137 -16.37 0.46 -2.93
CA ARG A 137 -16.81 1.25 -4.09
C ARG A 137 -17.96 0.58 -4.82
N LYS A 138 -17.92 -0.76 -5.02
CA LYS A 138 -19.04 -1.50 -5.61
C LYS A 138 -20.31 -1.37 -4.75
N GLY A 139 -20.19 -1.52 -3.43
CA GLY A 139 -21.30 -1.33 -2.49
C GLY A 139 -21.91 0.07 -2.61
N LYS A 140 -21.07 1.11 -2.62
CA LYS A 140 -21.48 2.51 -2.80
C LYS A 140 -22.18 2.77 -4.14
N GLN A 141 -21.69 2.19 -5.22
CA GLN A 141 -22.22 2.41 -6.57
C GLN A 141 -23.52 1.64 -6.82
N SER A 142 -23.64 0.43 -6.31
CA SER A 142 -24.81 -0.45 -6.52
C SER A 142 -25.90 -0.28 -5.46
N GLY A 143 -25.57 0.25 -4.28
CA GLY A 143 -26.43 0.26 -3.10
C GLY A 143 -26.55 -1.10 -2.40
N ASN A 144 -25.92 -2.16 -2.92
CA ASN A 144 -25.99 -3.51 -2.36
C ASN A 144 -24.88 -3.73 -1.31
N TRP A 145 -25.08 -3.18 -0.12
CA TRP A 145 -24.13 -3.28 0.98
C TRP A 145 -24.00 -4.69 1.55
N GLN A 146 -25.07 -5.49 1.52
CA GLN A 146 -25.04 -6.88 1.98
C GLN A 146 -24.04 -7.71 1.16
N GLU A 147 -24.03 -7.53 -0.17
CA GLU A 147 -23.06 -8.21 -1.04
C GLU A 147 -21.63 -7.71 -0.79
N ALA A 148 -21.43 -6.40 -0.64
CA ALA A 148 -20.12 -5.83 -0.36
C ALA A 148 -19.55 -6.34 0.98
N GLU A 149 -20.37 -6.42 2.03
CA GLU A 149 -19.97 -7.00 3.32
C GLU A 149 -19.59 -8.48 3.17
N ARG A 150 -20.39 -9.26 2.43
CA ARG A 150 -20.06 -10.67 2.15
C ARG A 150 -18.73 -10.83 1.43
N GLU A 151 -18.46 -10.02 0.39
CA GLU A 151 -17.17 -10.01 -0.32
C GLU A 151 -16.02 -9.61 0.63
N LEU A 152 -16.23 -8.64 1.53
CA LEU A 152 -15.24 -8.22 2.51
C LEU A 152 -14.91 -9.33 3.53
N TYR A 153 -15.91 -10.02 4.06
CA TYR A 153 -15.68 -11.16 4.97
C TYR A 153 -14.96 -12.31 4.26
N ALA A 154 -15.26 -12.58 2.99
CA ALA A 154 -14.55 -13.58 2.20
C ALA A 154 -13.07 -13.19 1.95
N LEU A 155 -12.80 -11.90 1.70
CA LEU A 155 -11.43 -11.36 1.63
C LEU A 155 -10.71 -11.55 2.96
N ALA A 156 -11.34 -11.18 4.08
CA ALA A 156 -10.77 -11.32 5.42
C ALA A 156 -10.43 -12.79 5.75
N GLN A 157 -11.33 -13.71 5.42
CA GLN A 157 -11.10 -15.15 5.57
C GLN A 157 -9.93 -15.65 4.71
N SER A 158 -9.80 -15.14 3.48
CA SER A 158 -8.72 -15.52 2.57
C SER A 158 -7.35 -14.98 3.00
N LEU A 159 -7.33 -13.81 3.66
CA LEU A 159 -6.12 -13.23 4.24
C LEU A 159 -5.65 -13.99 5.49
N GLY A 160 -6.57 -14.56 6.27
CA GLY A 160 -6.25 -15.28 7.50
C GLY A 160 -5.41 -14.42 8.45
N ASP A 161 -4.26 -14.94 8.90
CA ASP A 161 -3.37 -14.22 9.81
C ASP A 161 -2.78 -12.93 9.19
N ALA A 162 -2.81 -12.80 7.86
CA ALA A 162 -2.37 -11.58 7.16
C ALA A 162 -3.37 -10.42 7.28
N LEU A 163 -4.58 -10.65 7.81
CA LEU A 163 -5.63 -9.65 7.89
C LEU A 163 -5.19 -8.39 8.65
N GLN A 164 -4.45 -8.56 9.75
CA GLN A 164 -3.97 -7.41 10.52
C GLN A 164 -2.96 -6.59 9.73
N LEU A 165 -2.01 -7.23 9.02
CA LEU A 165 -1.05 -6.55 8.16
C LEU A 165 -1.75 -5.82 7.00
N PHE A 166 -2.73 -6.48 6.39
CA PHE A 166 -3.57 -5.88 5.35
C PHE A 166 -4.28 -4.62 5.85
N TYR A 167 -4.91 -4.69 7.02
CA TYR A 167 -5.60 -3.57 7.64
C TYR A 167 -4.66 -2.40 7.90
N LEU A 168 -3.50 -2.66 8.52
CA LEU A 168 -2.53 -1.61 8.84
C LEU A 168 -2.01 -0.94 7.57
N PHE A 169 -1.70 -1.72 6.53
CA PHE A 169 -1.31 -1.15 5.25
C PHE A 169 -2.44 -0.33 4.63
N PHE A 170 -3.66 -0.87 4.55
CA PHE A 170 -4.82 -0.18 4.00
C PHE A 170 -5.11 1.14 4.73
N LYS A 171 -4.91 1.18 6.05
CA LYS A 171 -5.01 2.39 6.87
C LYS A 171 -3.95 3.43 6.49
N CYS A 172 -2.69 3.02 6.40
CA CYS A 172 -1.59 3.92 6.03
C CYS A 172 -1.72 4.41 4.57
N ASP A 173 -2.19 3.57 3.65
CA ASP A 173 -2.43 3.94 2.25
C ASP A 173 -3.65 4.87 2.08
N THR A 174 -4.73 4.64 2.83
CA THR A 174 -5.95 5.44 2.70
C THR A 174 -5.81 6.83 3.33
N ARG A 175 -4.91 7.00 4.30
CA ARG A 175 -4.67 8.28 4.98
C ARG A 175 -3.68 9.18 4.22
N THR A 176 -3.78 9.22 2.90
CA THR A 176 -2.94 10.05 2.02
C THR A 176 -3.76 11.09 1.26
N GLY A 177 -3.15 12.25 1.00
CA GLY A 177 -3.71 13.35 0.23
C GLY A 177 -5.16 13.72 0.57
N ASP A 178 -6.01 13.71 -0.47
CA ASP A 178 -7.45 14.00 -0.40
C ASP A 178 -8.32 12.73 -0.42
N LYS A 179 -7.72 11.54 -0.18
CA LYS A 179 -8.48 10.27 -0.19
C LYS A 179 -9.61 10.31 0.83
N THR A 180 -10.79 9.86 0.40
CA THR A 180 -11.94 9.72 1.29
C THR A 180 -11.66 8.65 2.34
N GLN A 181 -11.96 8.95 3.61
CA GLN A 181 -11.78 8.02 4.73
C GLN A 181 -12.96 7.05 4.90
N GLN A 182 -14.04 7.22 4.14
CA GLN A 182 -15.24 6.37 4.19
C GLN A 182 -14.94 4.85 4.00
N PRO A 183 -14.07 4.43 3.07
CA PRO A 183 -13.74 3.01 2.89
C PRO A 183 -13.05 2.41 4.12
N LEU A 184 -12.13 3.16 4.72
CA LEU A 184 -11.42 2.74 5.94
C LEU A 184 -12.37 2.62 7.12
N HIS A 185 -13.20 3.63 7.36
CA HIS A 185 -14.18 3.59 8.46
C HIS A 185 -15.19 2.44 8.28
N TRP A 186 -15.64 2.20 7.05
CA TRP A 186 -16.51 1.07 6.75
C TRP A 186 -15.81 -0.27 7.00
N PHE A 187 -14.58 -0.44 6.53
CA PHE A 187 -13.77 -1.64 6.79
C PHE A 187 -13.62 -1.91 8.30
N GLU A 188 -13.22 -0.89 9.07
CA GLU A 188 -13.06 -0.98 10.53
C GLU A 188 -14.38 -1.33 11.22
N ALA A 189 -15.51 -0.76 10.77
CA ALA A 189 -16.83 -1.06 11.34
C ALA A 189 -17.25 -2.53 11.10
N CYS A 190 -17.07 -3.03 9.87
CA CYS A 190 -17.42 -4.41 9.51
C CYS A 190 -16.53 -5.44 10.22
N LEU A 191 -15.23 -5.19 10.30
CA LEU A 191 -14.26 -6.18 10.80
C LEU A 191 -13.77 -5.92 12.22
N ARG A 192 -14.43 -5.04 12.99
CA ARG A 192 -14.03 -4.63 14.36
C ARG A 192 -13.69 -5.74 15.35
N HIS A 193 -14.21 -6.96 15.12
CA HIS A 193 -14.00 -8.13 15.98
C HIS A 193 -12.93 -9.10 15.44
N GLN A 194 -12.38 -8.83 14.25
CA GLN A 194 -11.37 -9.64 13.56
C GLN A 194 -10.03 -8.90 13.41
N ILE A 195 -10.00 -7.60 13.69
CA ILE A 195 -8.79 -6.76 13.65
C ILE A 195 -8.52 -6.16 15.03
N TYR A 196 -7.26 -5.88 15.30
CA TYR A 196 -6.86 -5.01 16.39
C TYR A 196 -6.73 -3.57 15.87
N PHE A 197 -7.49 -2.66 16.47
CA PHE A 197 -7.42 -1.25 16.11
C PHE A 197 -6.09 -0.64 16.59
N VAL A 198 -5.35 -0.01 15.67
CA VAL A 198 -4.12 0.73 15.99
C VAL A 198 -4.39 2.22 15.83
N PRO A 199 -4.28 3.04 16.89
CA PRO A 199 -4.42 4.49 16.75
C PRO A 199 -3.22 5.06 15.97
N LEU A 200 -3.42 6.20 15.30
CA LEU A 200 -2.26 6.99 14.88
C LEU A 200 -1.78 7.78 16.09
N LYS A 201 -0.46 7.96 16.20
CA LYS A 201 0.10 8.98 17.09
C LYS A 201 -0.39 10.34 16.58
N GLU A 202 -1.40 10.90 17.25
CA GLU A 202 -1.71 12.31 17.11
C GLU A 202 -0.48 13.08 17.59
N TYR A 203 0.10 13.93 16.73
CA TYR A 203 1.01 14.93 17.25
C TYR A 203 0.18 15.78 18.21
N TRP A 204 0.47 15.65 19.51
CA TRP A 204 0.09 16.66 20.48
C TRP A 204 0.65 17.98 19.97
N ASN A 205 -0.22 18.81 19.39
CA ASN A 205 0.04 20.24 19.32
C ASN A 205 0.05 20.71 20.78
N ILE A 206 1.25 20.85 21.34
CA ILE A 206 1.49 21.71 22.51
C ILE A 206 1.91 23.07 21.97
#